data_AF-A0A954RMT2-F1
#
_entry.id   AF-A0A954RMT2-F1
#
_cell.length_a   1.000
_cell.length_b   1.000
_cell.length_c   1.000
_cell.angle_alpha   90.00
_cell.angle_beta   90.00
_cell.angle_gamma   90.00
#
_symmetry.space_group_name_H-M   'P 1'
#
loop_
_entity.id
_entity.type
_entity.pdbx_description
1 polymer ?
#
loop_
_entity_poly.entity_id
_entity_poly.type
_entity_poly.pdbx_seq_one_letter_code
_entity_poly.pdbx_strand_id
1 'polypeptide(L)'
;MTVFADDATQANSPIDDRVPTVSSRTSRHERPPLSQAALKLVEISSAEVVNRLNFLGIDEGVSPLGPLAEKIRPAISKTLAEFYELITSTRELDGIVQANEIPRLMRQVTAYWHELFEVRIDARYAASRMRVGVIHDVVGLELQWYLAGLSQQTCGLLTEFPSDLENLEDAIRAFLRIVFLDMTFVVDAYMDARAQRLVELRGLAKELVQGVASAVAIVDSRQRVLFANELFVALVGVDASLLYNMDLTSVVAVSELEASLAKLTAAGHGREVFAAVRGDRTFRVTLSVLETSERSCENGNCGYPG
;
A
#
# COMPACT_ATOMS: atom_id res chain seq x y z
N MET A 1 11.14 11.26 2.09
CA MET A 1 12.44 11.92 1.85
C MET A 1 12.20 13.42 1.84
N THR A 2 13.03 14.26 2.47
CA THR A 2 12.79 15.72 2.46
C THR A 2 14.10 16.40 2.11
N VAL A 3 14.09 17.25 1.08
CA VAL A 3 15.27 18.00 0.64
C VAL A 3 15.28 19.39 1.27
N PHE A 4 16.31 19.69 2.05
CA PHE A 4 16.53 21.01 2.65
C PHE A 4 17.86 21.60 2.17
N ALA A 5 17.82 22.86 1.75
CA ALA A 5 18.95 23.65 1.32
C ALA A 5 19.02 24.91 2.19
N ASP A 6 19.97 24.97 3.12
CA ASP A 6 20.26 26.16 3.92
C ASP A 6 21.78 26.39 4.08
N ASP A 7 22.07 27.68 4.16
CA ASP A 7 23.36 28.37 4.06
C ASP A 7 24.28 28.12 5.26
N ALA A 8 25.59 28.30 5.05
CA ALA A 8 26.66 27.79 5.92
C ALA A 8 26.83 28.53 7.27
N THR A 9 27.19 27.80 8.36
CA THR A 9 28.50 27.90 9.07
C THR A 9 28.58 27.14 10.43
N GLN A 10 29.69 26.39 10.59
CA GLN A 10 30.50 26.07 11.79
C GLN A 10 30.02 25.21 12.99
N ALA A 11 30.85 24.15 13.24
CA ALA A 11 31.57 23.80 14.48
C ALA A 11 31.28 22.42 15.17
N ASN A 12 32.35 21.61 15.18
CA ASN A 12 32.64 20.31 15.81
C ASN A 12 32.34 20.16 17.33
N SER A 13 31.94 18.95 17.76
CA SER A 13 32.70 18.07 18.72
C SER A 13 31.95 16.77 19.08
N PRO A 14 32.64 15.71 19.62
CA PRO A 14 32.46 14.31 19.22
C PRO A 14 31.59 13.41 20.13
N ILE A 15 31.34 12.22 19.58
CA ILE A 15 30.50 11.09 20.00
C ILE A 15 31.14 10.30 21.17
N ASP A 16 30.33 9.86 22.15
CA ASP A 16 30.67 8.91 23.22
C ASP A 16 30.10 7.52 22.90
N ASP A 17 31.00 6.56 22.68
CA ASP A 17 30.74 5.15 22.40
C ASP A 17 30.46 4.36 23.68
N ARG A 18 29.18 4.09 23.96
CA ARG A 18 28.79 3.02 24.89
C ARG A 18 27.59 2.24 24.35
N VAL A 19 27.86 1.04 23.84
CA VAL A 19 26.85 0.04 23.48
C VAL A 19 26.53 -0.82 24.71
N PRO A 20 25.28 -0.86 25.21
CA PRO A 20 24.83 -1.91 26.09
C PRO A 20 24.18 -3.04 25.28
N THR A 21 24.60 -4.26 25.56
CA THR A 21 24.09 -5.51 24.99
C THR A 21 22.65 -5.77 25.41
N VAL A 22 21.73 -5.92 24.43
CA VAL A 22 20.33 -6.30 24.67
C VAL A 22 20.13 -7.78 24.35
N SER A 23 19.68 -8.50 25.38
CA SER A 23 19.22 -9.89 25.33
C SER A 23 17.99 -10.03 24.43
N SER A 24 18.08 -10.87 23.41
CA SER A 24 16.99 -11.16 22.46
C SER A 24 15.90 -12.02 23.11
N ARG A 25 14.80 -11.40 23.54
CA ARG A 25 13.51 -12.08 23.74
C ARG A 25 12.69 -11.96 22.46
N THR A 26 12.31 -13.09 21.90
CA THR A 26 11.41 -13.23 20.75
C THR A 26 10.01 -12.71 21.12
N SER A 27 9.64 -11.53 20.62
CA SER A 27 8.27 -11.03 20.71
C SER A 27 7.47 -11.52 19.51
N ARG A 28 6.26 -12.06 19.76
CA ARG A 28 5.29 -12.39 18.72
C ARG A 28 4.85 -11.06 18.08
N HIS A 29 5.15 -10.86 16.80
CA HIS A 29 4.56 -9.77 16.02
C HIS A 29 3.09 -10.07 15.73
N GLU A 30 2.20 -9.64 16.63
CA GLU A 30 0.81 -9.38 16.27
C GLU A 30 0.77 -8.09 15.44
N ARG A 31 0.13 -8.14 14.26
CA ARG A 31 -0.06 -6.95 13.42
C ARG A 31 -0.93 -5.93 14.17
N PRO A 32 -0.57 -4.64 14.19
CA PRO A 32 -1.32 -3.63 14.92
C PRO A 32 -2.76 -3.51 14.39
N PRO A 33 -3.73 -3.15 15.25
CA PRO A 33 -5.11 -2.92 14.84
C PRO A 33 -5.21 -1.74 13.86
N LEU A 34 -6.19 -1.79 12.94
CA LEU A 34 -6.46 -0.72 11.97
C LEU A 34 -6.72 0.62 12.69
N SER A 35 -6.10 1.69 12.22
CA SER A 35 -6.27 3.04 12.77
C SER A 35 -7.69 3.60 12.54
N GLN A 36 -8.10 4.63 13.28
CA GLN A 36 -9.39 5.31 13.04
C GLN A 36 -9.49 5.93 11.63
N ALA A 37 -8.37 6.36 11.04
CA ALA A 37 -8.32 6.82 9.65
C ALA A 37 -8.61 5.67 8.67
N ALA A 38 -8.04 4.49 8.92
CA ALA A 38 -8.33 3.25 8.20
C ALA A 38 -9.79 2.78 8.32
N LEU A 39 -10.47 3.12 9.42
CA LEU A 39 -11.90 2.80 9.58
C LEU A 39 -12.81 3.75 8.79
N LYS A 40 -12.44 5.04 8.62
CA LYS A 40 -13.16 5.96 7.73
C LYS A 40 -13.05 5.56 6.25
N LEU A 41 -11.96 4.92 5.86
CA LEU A 41 -11.72 4.38 4.51
C LEU A 41 -12.61 3.18 4.14
N VAL A 42 -13.45 2.73 5.06
CA VAL A 42 -14.29 1.52 4.92
C VAL A 42 -15.78 1.89 4.81
N GLU A 43 -16.11 3.19 4.81
CA GLU A 43 -17.48 3.67 4.69
C GLU A 43 -17.94 3.72 3.22
N ILE A 44 -18.88 2.85 2.88
CA ILE A 44 -19.61 2.87 1.62
C ILE A 44 -21.11 2.85 1.89
N SER A 45 -21.85 3.73 1.20
CA SER A 45 -23.30 3.79 1.37
C SER A 45 -23.99 2.61 0.71
N SER A 46 -25.10 2.15 1.29
CA SER A 46 -25.93 1.11 0.65
C SER A 46 -26.35 1.51 -0.76
N ALA A 47 -26.68 2.78 -0.99
CA ALA A 47 -27.05 3.30 -2.30
C ALA A 47 -25.94 3.11 -3.36
N GLU A 48 -24.67 3.29 -2.96
CA GLU A 48 -23.54 3.08 -3.84
C GLU A 48 -23.35 1.59 -4.20
N VAL A 49 -23.54 0.70 -3.22
CA VAL A 49 -23.52 -0.75 -3.47
C VAL A 49 -24.64 -1.14 -4.44
N VAL A 50 -25.85 -0.64 -4.24
CA VAL A 50 -27.02 -0.86 -5.14
C VAL A 50 -26.70 -0.38 -6.56
N ASN A 51 -26.11 0.81 -6.70
CA ASN A 51 -25.78 1.38 -8.01
C ASN A 51 -24.81 0.49 -8.79
N ARG A 52 -23.77 -0.04 -8.14
CA ARG A 52 -22.81 -0.95 -8.79
C ARG A 52 -23.43 -2.30 -9.15
N LEU A 53 -24.27 -2.85 -8.29
CA LEU A 53 -25.03 -4.07 -8.56
C LEU A 53 -25.93 -3.89 -9.79
N ASN A 54 -26.70 -2.80 -9.83
CA ASN A 54 -27.56 -2.45 -10.96
C ASN A 54 -26.79 -2.29 -12.27
N PHE A 55 -25.62 -1.63 -12.22
CA PHE A 55 -24.77 -1.44 -13.40
C PHE A 55 -24.30 -2.79 -13.99
N LEU A 56 -24.02 -3.77 -13.14
CA LEU A 56 -23.60 -5.10 -13.55
C LEU A 56 -24.76 -6.04 -13.87
N GLY A 57 -26.00 -5.58 -13.71
CA GLY A 57 -27.21 -6.39 -13.88
C GLY A 57 -27.26 -7.56 -12.89
N ILE A 58 -26.87 -7.32 -11.64
CA ILE A 58 -26.99 -8.27 -10.54
C ILE A 58 -28.16 -7.80 -9.66
N ASP A 59 -29.16 -8.65 -9.49
CA ASP A 59 -30.29 -8.36 -8.60
C ASP A 59 -29.84 -8.35 -7.13
N GLU A 60 -30.34 -7.40 -6.35
CA GLU A 60 -30.03 -7.33 -4.92
C GLU A 60 -30.49 -8.59 -4.18
N GLY A 61 -29.58 -9.16 -3.39
CA GLY A 61 -29.90 -10.24 -2.45
C GLY A 61 -30.00 -11.64 -3.04
N VAL A 62 -29.63 -11.85 -4.31
CA VAL A 62 -29.53 -13.20 -4.91
C VAL A 62 -28.17 -13.36 -5.59
N SER A 63 -27.26 -14.13 -4.99
CA SER A 63 -26.05 -14.55 -5.71
C SER A 63 -26.41 -15.59 -6.77
N PRO A 64 -26.20 -15.32 -8.07
CA PRO A 64 -26.32 -16.31 -9.13
C PRO A 64 -25.38 -17.52 -8.94
N LEU A 65 -24.41 -17.41 -8.02
CA LEU A 65 -23.42 -18.46 -7.76
C LEU A 65 -23.82 -19.44 -6.66
N GLY A 66 -24.96 -19.25 -5.98
CA GLY A 66 -25.42 -20.12 -4.90
C GLY A 66 -25.39 -21.62 -5.27
N PRO A 67 -25.91 -22.05 -6.44
CA PRO A 67 -25.85 -23.44 -6.88
C PRO A 67 -24.43 -23.97 -7.16
N LEU A 68 -23.47 -23.07 -7.41
CA LEU A 68 -22.08 -23.40 -7.70
C LEU A 68 -21.22 -23.47 -6.42
N ALA A 69 -21.66 -22.83 -5.34
CA ALA A 69 -20.92 -22.71 -4.08
C ALA A 69 -20.46 -24.06 -3.50
N GLU A 70 -21.34 -25.07 -3.47
CA GLU A 70 -20.98 -26.39 -2.96
C GLU A 70 -20.06 -27.16 -3.91
N LYS A 71 -20.20 -26.97 -5.22
CA LYS A 71 -19.38 -27.66 -6.22
C LYS A 71 -17.95 -27.11 -6.24
N ILE A 72 -17.78 -25.81 -6.02
CA ILE A 72 -16.47 -25.14 -6.07
C ILE A 72 -15.74 -25.17 -4.72
N ARG A 73 -16.43 -25.47 -3.61
CA ARG A 73 -15.84 -25.54 -2.26
C ARG A 73 -14.55 -26.39 -2.19
N PRO A 74 -14.45 -27.60 -2.80
CA PRO A 74 -13.22 -28.38 -2.80
C PRO A 74 -12.09 -27.74 -3.64
N ALA A 75 -12.45 -27.08 -4.75
CA ALA A 75 -11.51 -26.45 -5.67
C ALA A 75 -10.75 -25.29 -5.02
N ILE A 76 -11.42 -24.53 -4.13
CA ILE A 76 -10.80 -23.39 -3.42
C ILE A 76 -9.49 -23.81 -2.73
N SER A 77 -9.47 -24.92 -2.01
CA SER A 77 -8.26 -25.37 -1.30
C SER A 77 -7.10 -25.68 -2.25
N LYS A 78 -7.39 -26.31 -3.39
CA LYS A 78 -6.39 -26.65 -4.41
C LYS A 78 -5.84 -25.37 -5.06
N THR A 79 -6.73 -24.49 -5.53
CA THR A 79 -6.34 -23.22 -6.16
C THR A 79 -5.51 -22.35 -5.21
N LEU A 80 -5.83 -22.35 -3.92
CA LEU A 80 -5.04 -21.58 -2.94
C LEU A 80 -3.66 -22.19 -2.68
N ALA A 81 -3.52 -23.51 -2.72
CA ALA A 81 -2.20 -24.13 -2.60
C ALA A 81 -1.29 -23.69 -3.76
N GLU A 82 -1.78 -23.81 -4.99
CA GLU A 82 -1.08 -23.36 -6.21
C GLU A 82 -0.77 -21.85 -6.17
N PHE A 83 -1.72 -21.04 -5.68
CA PHE A 83 -1.52 -19.60 -5.50
C PHE A 83 -0.39 -19.29 -4.50
N TYR A 84 -0.36 -19.92 -3.32
CA TYR A 84 0.72 -19.64 -2.36
C TYR A 84 2.08 -20.19 -2.80
N GLU A 85 2.11 -21.29 -3.55
CA GLU A 85 3.35 -21.74 -4.22
C GLU A 85 3.88 -20.67 -5.19
N LEU A 86 3.00 -20.09 -6.01
CA LEU A 86 3.35 -18.99 -6.91
C LEU A 86 3.86 -17.76 -6.13
N ILE A 87 3.16 -17.35 -5.07
CA ILE A 87 3.57 -16.22 -4.23
C ILE A 87 4.96 -16.45 -3.65
N THR A 88 5.24 -17.64 -3.09
CA THR A 88 6.55 -17.94 -2.48
C THR A 88 7.70 -18.09 -3.48
N SER A 89 7.41 -18.26 -4.77
CA SER A 89 8.41 -18.32 -5.84
C SER A 89 8.60 -16.98 -6.57
N THR A 90 7.81 -15.95 -6.24
CA THR A 90 7.86 -14.64 -6.88
C THR A 90 8.72 -13.67 -6.05
N ARG A 91 9.92 -13.34 -6.55
CA ARG A 91 10.90 -12.49 -5.87
C ARG A 91 10.34 -11.11 -5.48
N GLU A 92 9.50 -10.52 -6.32
CA GLU A 92 8.89 -9.20 -6.08
C GLU A 92 7.94 -9.18 -4.87
N LEU A 93 7.55 -10.37 -4.38
CA LEU A 93 6.67 -10.56 -3.22
C LEU A 93 7.42 -11.04 -1.98
N ASP A 94 8.76 -11.12 -2.05
CA ASP A 94 9.60 -11.48 -0.92
C ASP A 94 9.35 -10.52 0.26
N GLY A 95 9.11 -11.10 1.43
CA GLY A 95 8.86 -10.33 2.67
C GLY A 95 7.42 -9.84 2.87
N ILE A 96 6.54 -9.95 1.87
CA ILE A 96 5.10 -9.62 2.04
C ILE A 96 4.38 -10.74 2.80
N VAL A 97 4.70 -12.00 2.49
CA VAL A 97 4.12 -13.19 3.13
C VAL A 97 5.23 -14.03 3.75
N GLN A 98 5.12 -14.32 5.05
CA GLN A 98 6.04 -15.23 5.72
C GLN A 98 5.51 -16.68 5.68
N ALA A 99 6.41 -17.67 5.56
CA ALA A 99 6.02 -19.08 5.43
C ALA A 99 5.16 -19.60 6.60
N ASN A 100 5.39 -19.12 7.82
CA ASN A 100 4.59 -19.45 9.01
C ASN A 100 3.19 -18.81 9.00
N GLU A 101 2.95 -17.76 8.20
CA GLU A 101 1.64 -17.13 8.07
C GLU A 101 0.74 -17.82 7.04
N ILE A 102 1.31 -18.54 6.06
CA ILE A 102 0.58 -19.16 4.95
C ILE A 102 -0.62 -19.98 5.42
N PRO A 103 -0.53 -20.89 6.41
CA PRO A 103 -1.69 -21.67 6.85
C PRO A 103 -2.84 -20.80 7.38
N ARG A 104 -2.52 -19.67 8.04
CA ARG A 104 -3.52 -18.71 8.53
C ARG A 104 -4.13 -17.93 7.37
N LEU A 105 -3.30 -17.45 6.44
CA LEU A 105 -3.75 -16.70 5.28
C LEU A 105 -4.62 -17.56 4.35
N MET A 106 -4.26 -18.82 4.12
CA MET A 106 -5.09 -19.77 3.38
C MET A 106 -6.50 -19.85 3.98
N ARG A 107 -6.65 -20.02 5.29
CA ARG A 107 -7.98 -20.03 5.94
C ARG A 107 -8.77 -18.73 5.73
N GLN A 108 -8.08 -17.58 5.80
CA GLN A 108 -8.71 -16.28 5.59
C GLN A 108 -9.18 -16.10 4.13
N VAL A 109 -8.35 -16.48 3.17
CA VAL A 109 -8.68 -16.37 1.74
C VAL A 109 -9.73 -17.41 1.34
N THR A 110 -9.73 -18.61 1.95
CA THR A 110 -10.82 -19.58 1.79
C THR A 110 -12.15 -19.01 2.25
N ALA A 111 -12.19 -18.36 3.43
CA ALA A 111 -13.40 -17.72 3.93
C ALA A 111 -13.86 -16.57 3.02
N TYR A 112 -12.92 -15.78 2.48
CA TYR A 112 -13.20 -14.73 1.51
C TYR A 112 -13.90 -15.28 0.26
N TRP A 113 -13.37 -16.36 -0.33
CA TRP A 113 -14.01 -16.99 -1.49
C TRP A 113 -15.37 -17.58 -1.14
N HIS A 114 -15.53 -18.24 0.00
CA HIS A 114 -16.84 -18.70 0.45
C HIS A 114 -17.86 -17.56 0.54
N GLU A 115 -17.49 -16.43 1.15
CA GLU A 115 -18.36 -15.25 1.23
C GLU A 115 -18.70 -14.67 -0.15
N LEU A 116 -17.79 -14.75 -1.13
CA LEU A 116 -18.06 -14.32 -2.51
C LEU A 116 -19.09 -15.23 -3.22
N PHE A 117 -19.05 -16.54 -2.94
CA PHE A 117 -20.04 -17.50 -3.44
C PHE A 117 -21.37 -17.46 -2.66
N GLU A 118 -21.42 -16.82 -1.49
CA GLU A 118 -22.62 -16.64 -0.68
C GLU A 118 -23.55 -15.52 -1.21
N VAL A 119 -24.80 -15.55 -0.75
CA VAL A 119 -25.96 -14.93 -1.43
C VAL A 119 -26.09 -13.41 -1.22
N ARG A 120 -25.33 -12.81 -0.29
CA ARG A 120 -25.62 -11.45 0.19
C ARG A 120 -24.47 -10.47 -0.04
N ILE A 121 -24.64 -9.64 -1.07
CA ILE A 121 -23.79 -8.50 -1.37
C ILE A 121 -24.51 -7.23 -0.89
N ASP A 122 -24.10 -6.73 0.27
CA ASP A 122 -24.64 -5.51 0.88
C ASP A 122 -23.53 -4.57 1.35
N ALA A 123 -23.87 -3.47 2.03
CA ALA A 123 -22.87 -2.54 2.57
C ALA A 123 -21.88 -3.21 3.55
N ARG A 124 -22.29 -4.27 4.27
CA ARG A 124 -21.39 -5.00 5.18
C ARG A 124 -20.39 -5.84 4.39
N TYR A 125 -20.83 -6.48 3.30
CA TYR A 125 -19.95 -7.15 2.35
C TYR A 125 -18.96 -6.14 1.75
N ALA A 126 -19.44 -5.04 1.19
CA ALA A 126 -18.58 -4.03 0.57
C ALA A 126 -17.55 -3.47 1.55
N ALA A 127 -17.96 -3.16 2.79
CA ALA A 127 -17.03 -2.76 3.86
C ALA A 127 -16.00 -3.86 4.20
N SER A 128 -16.37 -5.14 4.11
CA SER A 128 -15.40 -6.25 4.29
C SER A 128 -14.33 -6.24 3.20
N ARG A 129 -14.72 -5.94 1.95
CA ARG A 129 -13.81 -5.85 0.80
C ARG A 129 -12.92 -4.62 0.85
N MET A 130 -13.46 -3.49 1.29
CA MET A 130 -12.64 -2.29 1.52
C MET A 130 -11.57 -2.53 2.59
N ARG A 131 -11.89 -3.23 3.69
CA ARG A 131 -10.88 -3.61 4.70
C ARG A 131 -9.76 -4.47 4.10
N VAL A 132 -10.08 -5.35 3.17
CA VAL A 132 -9.08 -6.14 2.43
C VAL A 132 -8.13 -5.20 1.69
N GLY A 133 -8.64 -4.21 0.95
CA GLY A 133 -7.81 -3.22 0.26
C GLY A 133 -6.90 -2.42 1.19
N VAL A 134 -7.45 -1.90 2.29
CA VAL A 134 -6.67 -1.16 3.29
C VAL A 134 -5.55 -2.03 3.89
N ILE A 135 -5.85 -3.28 4.27
CA ILE A 135 -4.84 -4.18 4.84
C ILE A 135 -3.73 -4.46 3.84
N HIS A 136 -4.06 -4.66 2.56
CA HIS A 136 -3.04 -4.93 1.55
C HIS A 136 -2.18 -3.70 1.23
N ASP A 137 -2.72 -2.48 1.28
CA ASP A 137 -1.92 -1.26 1.22
C ASP A 137 -0.97 -1.13 2.43
N VAL A 138 -1.48 -1.39 3.65
CA VAL A 138 -0.70 -1.28 4.89
C VAL A 138 0.50 -2.24 4.91
N VAL A 139 0.35 -3.45 4.38
CA VAL A 139 1.46 -4.40 4.28
C VAL A 139 2.39 -4.13 3.09
N GLY A 140 2.12 -3.09 2.31
CA GLY A 140 2.94 -2.68 1.16
C GLY A 140 2.75 -3.53 -0.10
N LEU A 141 1.66 -4.29 -0.22
CA LEU A 141 1.36 -5.03 -1.44
C LEU A 141 0.84 -4.06 -2.50
N GLU A 142 1.58 -3.90 -3.60
CA GLU A 142 1.11 -3.05 -4.70
C GLU A 142 -0.19 -3.58 -5.31
N LEU A 143 -1.09 -2.66 -5.66
CA LEU A 143 -2.38 -3.00 -6.27
C LEU A 143 -2.22 -3.90 -7.52
N GLN A 144 -1.16 -3.70 -8.33
CA GLN A 144 -0.90 -4.53 -9.51
C GLN A 144 -0.69 -6.01 -9.14
N TRP A 145 0.04 -6.29 -8.07
CA TRP A 145 0.26 -7.64 -7.57
C TRP A 145 -1.00 -8.24 -6.93
N TYR A 146 -1.78 -7.42 -6.22
CA TYR A 146 -3.09 -7.84 -5.72
C TYR A 146 -4.01 -8.29 -6.88
N LEU A 147 -4.12 -7.47 -7.93
CA LEU A 147 -4.95 -7.77 -9.10
C LEU A 147 -4.45 -9.01 -9.86
N ALA A 148 -3.14 -9.15 -10.04
CA ALA A 148 -2.54 -10.34 -10.65
C ALA A 148 -2.85 -11.61 -9.82
N GLY A 149 -2.72 -11.54 -8.49
CA GLY A 149 -3.05 -12.64 -7.59
C GLY A 149 -4.53 -13.01 -7.60
N LEU A 150 -5.43 -12.02 -7.65
CA LEU A 150 -6.87 -12.24 -7.81
C LEU A 150 -7.18 -12.92 -9.15
N SER A 151 -6.52 -12.50 -10.23
CA SER A 151 -6.66 -13.13 -11.55
C SER A 151 -6.21 -14.59 -11.54
N GLN A 152 -5.10 -14.94 -10.89
CA GLN A 152 -4.62 -16.32 -10.79
C GLN A 152 -5.64 -17.21 -10.08
N GLN A 153 -6.16 -16.75 -8.94
CA GLN A 153 -7.19 -17.47 -8.19
C GLN A 153 -8.50 -17.60 -8.99
N THR A 154 -8.94 -16.53 -9.66
CA THR A 154 -10.15 -16.52 -10.49
C THR A 154 -10.04 -17.51 -11.64
N CYS A 155 -8.91 -17.54 -12.35
CA CYS A 155 -8.66 -18.48 -13.43
C CYS A 155 -8.60 -19.92 -12.92
N GLY A 156 -7.91 -20.18 -11.81
CA GLY A 156 -7.85 -21.53 -11.21
C GLY A 156 -9.23 -22.04 -10.80
N LEU A 157 -10.08 -21.18 -10.23
CA LEU A 157 -11.46 -21.55 -9.91
C LEU A 157 -12.30 -21.79 -11.17
N LEU A 158 -12.15 -20.96 -12.21
CA LEU A 158 -12.86 -21.15 -13.48
C LEU A 158 -12.55 -22.51 -14.12
N THR A 159 -11.32 -23.01 -14.02
CA THR A 159 -10.96 -24.34 -14.56
C THR A 159 -11.64 -25.50 -13.84
N GLU A 160 -12.15 -25.26 -12.64
CA GLU A 160 -12.81 -26.27 -11.80
C GLU A 160 -14.35 -26.19 -11.93
N PHE A 161 -14.88 -25.34 -12.82
CA PHE A 161 -16.30 -25.32 -13.13
C PHE A 161 -16.67 -26.63 -13.85
N PRO A 162 -17.74 -27.33 -13.42
CA PRO A 162 -18.18 -28.55 -14.09
C PRO A 162 -18.53 -28.27 -15.56
N SER A 163 -17.97 -29.07 -16.47
CA SER A 163 -18.25 -28.92 -17.91
C SER A 163 -19.69 -29.27 -18.29
N ASP A 164 -20.38 -30.02 -17.44
CA ASP A 164 -21.79 -30.41 -17.55
C ASP A 164 -22.73 -29.46 -16.78
N LEU A 165 -22.23 -28.33 -16.28
CA LEU A 165 -23.04 -27.35 -15.59
C LEU A 165 -24.11 -26.78 -16.54
N GLU A 166 -25.37 -26.95 -16.15
CA GLU A 166 -26.49 -26.31 -16.84
C GLU A 166 -26.28 -24.78 -16.83
N ASN A 167 -26.39 -24.16 -18.00
CA ASN A 167 -26.13 -22.73 -18.20
C ASN A 167 -24.71 -22.29 -17.78
N LEU A 168 -23.68 -23.08 -18.11
CA LEU A 168 -22.27 -22.77 -17.84
C LEU A 168 -21.86 -21.34 -18.25
N GLU A 169 -22.33 -20.86 -19.41
CA GLU A 169 -22.03 -19.49 -19.86
C GLU A 169 -22.57 -18.43 -18.88
N ASP A 170 -23.81 -18.59 -18.41
CA ASP A 170 -24.42 -17.68 -17.44
C ASP A 170 -23.71 -17.74 -16.10
N ALA A 171 -23.30 -18.93 -15.66
CA ALA A 171 -22.51 -19.11 -14.45
C ALA A 171 -21.14 -18.41 -14.54
N ILE A 172 -20.44 -18.52 -15.68
CA ILE A 172 -19.17 -17.81 -15.91
C ILE A 172 -19.40 -16.30 -15.92
N ARG A 173 -20.43 -15.82 -16.63
CA ARG A 173 -20.77 -14.39 -16.71
C ARG A 173 -21.09 -13.83 -15.32
N ALA A 174 -21.88 -14.55 -14.54
CA ALA A 174 -22.20 -14.23 -13.15
C ALA A 174 -20.94 -14.17 -12.27
N PHE A 175 -20.06 -15.17 -12.39
CA PHE A 175 -18.84 -15.25 -11.61
C PHE A 175 -17.92 -14.07 -11.89
N LEU A 176 -17.68 -13.77 -13.16
CA LEU A 176 -16.87 -12.62 -13.56
C LEU A 176 -17.49 -11.32 -13.05
N ARG A 177 -18.80 -11.10 -13.22
CA ARG A 177 -19.46 -9.88 -12.71
C ARG A 177 -19.26 -9.69 -11.21
N ILE A 178 -19.39 -10.75 -10.42
CA ILE A 178 -19.21 -10.68 -8.96
C ILE A 178 -17.74 -10.43 -8.60
N VAL A 179 -16.78 -11.10 -9.25
CA VAL A 179 -15.35 -10.86 -9.00
C VAL A 179 -14.97 -9.41 -9.34
N PHE A 180 -15.45 -8.89 -10.47
CA PHE A 180 -15.21 -7.50 -10.86
C PHE A 180 -15.90 -6.50 -9.92
N LEU A 181 -17.11 -6.83 -9.41
CA LEU A 181 -17.79 -6.03 -8.39
C LEU A 181 -16.95 -5.97 -7.10
N ASP A 182 -16.53 -7.12 -6.59
CA ASP A 182 -15.70 -7.24 -5.39
C ASP A 182 -14.43 -6.38 -5.51
N MET A 183 -13.76 -6.50 -6.67
CA MET A 183 -12.57 -5.72 -7.01
C MET A 183 -12.82 -4.21 -6.94
N THR A 184 -14.00 -3.70 -7.31
CA THR A 184 -14.27 -2.25 -7.25
C THR A 184 -14.12 -1.70 -5.83
N PHE A 185 -14.60 -2.42 -4.81
CA PHE A 185 -14.49 -2.00 -3.41
C PHE A 185 -13.05 -2.03 -2.90
N VAL A 186 -12.29 -3.03 -3.33
CA VAL A 186 -10.88 -3.15 -2.97
C VAL A 186 -10.05 -2.04 -3.61
N VAL A 187 -10.30 -1.74 -4.89
CA VAL A 187 -9.62 -0.67 -5.63
C VAL A 187 -9.91 0.69 -5.00
N ASP A 188 -11.17 0.98 -4.64
CA ASP A 188 -11.51 2.24 -3.94
C ASP A 188 -10.71 2.38 -2.65
N ALA A 189 -10.67 1.33 -1.83
CA ALA A 189 -9.91 1.35 -0.58
C ALA A 189 -8.41 1.57 -0.80
N TYR A 190 -7.83 0.98 -1.85
CA TYR A 190 -6.44 1.26 -2.24
C TYR A 190 -6.24 2.71 -2.66
N MET A 191 -7.16 3.27 -3.46
CA MET A 191 -7.06 4.64 -3.94
C MET A 191 -7.22 5.64 -2.80
N ASP A 192 -8.18 5.42 -1.92
CA ASP A 192 -8.44 6.30 -0.78
C ASP A 192 -7.31 6.22 0.25
N ALA A 193 -6.80 5.01 0.56
CA ALA A 193 -5.64 4.84 1.45
C ALA A 193 -4.41 5.56 0.90
N ARG A 194 -4.15 5.42 -0.41
CA ARG A 194 -3.04 6.11 -1.08
C ARG A 194 -3.26 7.62 -1.10
N ALA A 195 -4.47 8.10 -1.39
CA ALA A 195 -4.80 9.52 -1.38
C ALA A 195 -4.61 10.14 0.01
N GLN A 196 -5.03 9.46 1.07
CA GLN A 196 -4.81 9.89 2.45
C GLN A 196 -3.33 9.95 2.79
N ARG A 197 -2.55 8.92 2.46
CA ARG A 197 -1.11 8.95 2.68
C ARG A 197 -0.46 10.12 1.95
N LEU A 198 -0.90 10.46 0.74
CA LEU A 198 -0.42 11.65 0.03
C LEU A 198 -0.80 12.95 0.73
N VAL A 199 -2.02 13.05 1.28
CA VAL A 199 -2.48 14.21 2.03
C VAL A 199 -1.72 14.36 3.35
N GLU A 200 -1.49 13.27 4.09
CA GLU A 200 -0.69 13.25 5.31
C GLU A 200 0.75 13.64 5.03
N LEU A 201 1.37 13.06 4.00
CA LEU A 201 2.72 13.44 3.57
C LEU A 201 2.78 14.91 3.14
N ARG A 202 1.75 15.42 2.45
CA ARG A 202 1.62 16.85 2.13
C ARG A 202 1.50 17.71 3.37
N GLY A 203 0.69 17.30 4.35
CA GLY A 203 0.50 18.00 5.61
C GLY A 203 1.80 18.08 6.41
N LEU A 204 2.43 16.92 6.64
CA LEU A 204 3.74 16.81 7.27
C LEU A 204 4.80 17.63 6.54
N ALA A 205 4.87 17.54 5.21
CA ALA A 205 5.81 18.34 4.44
C ALA A 205 5.52 19.84 4.59
N LYS A 206 4.25 20.24 4.55
CA LYS A 206 3.86 21.64 4.72
C LYS A 206 4.20 22.15 6.11
N GLU A 207 4.00 21.37 7.16
CA GLU A 207 4.37 21.72 8.53
C GLU A 207 5.89 21.78 8.73
N LEU A 208 6.63 20.84 8.14
CA LEU A 208 8.10 20.86 8.16
C LEU A 208 8.71 22.02 7.33
N VAL A 209 7.98 22.51 6.33
CA VAL A 209 8.44 23.55 5.40
C VAL A 209 7.87 24.93 5.75
N GLN A 210 6.87 25.02 6.63
CA GLN A 210 6.40 26.28 7.18
C GLN A 210 7.53 26.94 7.99
N GLY A 211 8.25 27.86 7.33
CA GLY A 211 9.41 28.57 7.87
C GLY A 211 10.71 28.36 7.09
N VAL A 212 10.76 27.44 6.11
CA VAL A 212 11.98 27.12 5.36
C VAL A 212 11.84 27.57 3.89
N ALA A 213 12.75 28.43 3.43
CA ALA A 213 12.83 28.88 2.04
C ALA A 213 13.46 27.83 1.08
N SER A 214 13.24 26.54 1.33
CA SER A 214 13.86 25.45 0.55
C SER A 214 12.87 24.74 -0.39
N ALA A 215 13.40 24.28 -1.52
CA ALA A 215 12.73 23.35 -2.42
C ALA A 215 12.69 21.94 -1.81
N VAL A 216 11.49 21.39 -1.60
CA VAL A 216 11.23 20.12 -0.93
C VAL A 216 10.46 19.17 -1.83
N ALA A 217 10.94 17.92 -1.93
CA ALA A 217 10.19 16.81 -2.51
C ALA A 217 10.26 15.57 -1.63
N ILE A 218 9.15 14.83 -1.56
CA ILE A 218 9.03 13.51 -0.95
C ILE A 218 8.94 12.46 -2.04
N VAL A 219 9.72 11.39 -1.89
CA VAL A 219 9.68 10.20 -2.74
C VAL A 219 9.32 8.94 -1.97
N ASP A 220 8.79 7.94 -2.67
CA ASP A 220 8.59 6.57 -2.16
C ASP A 220 9.90 5.76 -2.16
N SER A 221 9.83 4.49 -1.74
CA SER A 221 10.97 3.56 -1.70
C SER A 221 11.55 3.22 -3.08
N ARG A 222 10.80 3.51 -4.16
CA ARG A 222 11.22 3.38 -5.55
C ARG A 222 11.67 4.72 -6.14
N GLN A 223 11.95 5.71 -5.29
CA GLN A 223 12.41 7.04 -5.67
C GLN A 223 11.40 7.85 -6.51
N ARG A 224 10.12 7.46 -6.49
CA ARG A 224 9.07 8.17 -7.22
C ARG A 224 8.52 9.33 -6.41
N VAL A 225 8.38 10.50 -7.02
CA VAL A 225 7.91 11.72 -6.35
C VAL A 225 6.43 11.59 -5.93
N LEU A 226 6.18 11.69 -4.63
CA LEU A 226 4.86 11.71 -4.00
C LEU A 226 4.37 13.13 -3.71
N PHE A 227 5.31 14.03 -3.43
CA PHE A 227 5.03 15.42 -3.12
C PHE A 227 6.19 16.29 -3.57
N ALA A 228 5.88 17.50 -4.02
CA ALA A 228 6.82 18.58 -4.24
C ALA A 228 6.15 19.90 -3.83
N ASN A 229 6.86 20.76 -3.10
CA ASN A 229 6.38 22.11 -2.82
C ASN A 229 6.58 23.02 -4.04
N GLU A 230 5.96 24.21 -4.03
CA GLU A 230 6.03 25.16 -5.15
C GLU A 230 7.47 25.54 -5.52
N LEU A 231 8.36 25.67 -4.52
CA LEU A 231 9.77 25.96 -4.77
C LEU A 231 10.49 24.83 -5.50
N PHE A 232 10.16 23.56 -5.21
CA PHE A 232 10.72 22.42 -5.93
C PHE A 232 10.18 22.31 -7.36
N VAL A 233 8.88 22.54 -7.55
CA VAL A 233 8.25 22.62 -8.88
C VAL A 233 8.92 23.70 -9.73
N ALA A 234 9.15 24.89 -9.15
CA ALA A 234 9.87 25.97 -9.82
C ALA A 234 11.34 25.64 -10.09
N LEU A 235 12.00 24.92 -9.17
CA LEU A 235 13.40 24.51 -9.32
C LEU A 235 13.60 23.53 -10.48
N VAL A 236 12.68 22.57 -10.64
CA VAL A 236 12.81 21.53 -11.66
C VAL A 236 12.21 21.93 -13.00
N GLY A 237 11.28 22.89 -13.01
CA GLY A 237 10.64 23.40 -14.23
C GLY A 237 9.64 22.43 -14.86
N VAL A 238 9.06 21.53 -14.05
CA VAL A 238 8.06 20.53 -14.47
C VAL A 238 6.78 20.78 -13.70
N ASP A 239 5.63 20.78 -14.39
CA ASP A 239 4.33 20.94 -13.74
C ASP A 239 4.10 19.91 -12.64
N ALA A 240 3.49 20.36 -11.53
CA ALA A 240 3.25 19.53 -10.35
C ALA A 240 2.41 18.27 -10.64
N SER A 241 1.52 18.33 -11.65
CA SER A 241 0.70 17.20 -12.10
C SER A 241 1.53 16.12 -12.81
N LEU A 242 2.59 16.52 -13.52
CA LEU A 242 3.48 15.60 -14.22
C LEU A 242 4.51 15.01 -13.27
N LEU A 243 4.96 15.77 -12.28
CA LEU A 243 5.93 15.30 -11.29
C LEU A 243 5.46 14.11 -10.48
N TYR A 244 4.16 13.98 -10.25
CA TYR A 244 3.63 12.87 -9.46
C TYR A 244 4.00 11.52 -10.09
N ASN A 245 4.60 10.65 -9.27
CA ASN A 245 5.04 9.29 -9.62
C ASN A 245 6.21 9.22 -10.64
N MET A 246 6.84 10.35 -11.00
CA MET A 246 8.10 10.36 -11.77
C MET A 246 9.28 9.94 -10.90
N ASP A 247 10.26 9.28 -11.52
CA ASP A 247 11.54 9.01 -10.90
C ASP A 247 12.28 10.31 -10.60
N LEU A 248 12.68 10.52 -9.34
CA LEU A 248 13.35 11.74 -8.92
C LEU A 248 14.67 12.00 -9.65
N THR A 249 15.45 10.96 -9.98
CA THR A 249 16.73 11.09 -10.68
C THR A 249 16.54 11.57 -12.13
N SER A 250 15.38 11.25 -12.73
CA SER A 250 15.02 11.75 -14.06
C SER A 250 14.63 13.24 -14.07
N VAL A 251 14.13 13.73 -12.94
CA VAL A 251 13.64 15.12 -12.77
C VAL A 251 14.76 16.04 -12.27
N VAL A 252 15.63 15.53 -11.41
CA VAL A 252 16.74 16.24 -10.79
C VAL A 252 18.05 15.67 -11.33
N ALA A 253 18.54 16.26 -12.42
CA ALA A 253 19.80 15.89 -13.05
C ALA A 253 21.00 16.38 -12.22
N VAL A 254 21.33 15.62 -11.17
CA VAL A 254 22.48 15.87 -10.28
C VAL A 254 23.24 14.58 -10.09
N SER A 255 24.54 14.59 -10.42
CA SER A 255 25.40 13.41 -10.48
C SER A 255 25.50 12.65 -9.14
N GLU A 256 25.47 13.37 -8.02
CA GLU A 256 25.60 12.81 -6.67
C GLU A 256 24.29 12.22 -6.12
N LEU A 257 23.14 12.57 -6.73
CA LEU A 257 21.82 12.23 -6.20
C LEU A 257 21.56 10.72 -6.20
N GLU A 258 21.84 10.04 -7.32
CA GLU A 258 21.62 8.60 -7.46
C GLU A 258 22.46 7.80 -6.46
N ALA A 259 23.75 8.16 -6.32
CA ALA A 259 24.66 7.50 -5.39
C ALA A 259 24.23 7.68 -3.93
N SER A 260 23.82 8.89 -3.52
CA SER A 260 23.35 9.13 -2.15
C SER A 260 21.98 8.50 -1.87
N LEU A 261 21.08 8.44 -2.86
CA LEU A 261 19.81 7.71 -2.76
C LEU A 261 20.02 6.21 -2.55
N ALA A 262 20.94 5.60 -3.30
CA ALA A 262 21.28 4.18 -3.18
C ALA A 262 21.82 3.86 -1.78
N LYS A 263 22.71 4.71 -1.23
CA LYS A 263 23.23 4.56 0.14
C LYS A 263 22.13 4.60 1.19
N LEU A 264 21.24 5.59 1.13
CA LEU A 264 20.14 5.72 2.10
C LEU A 264 19.13 4.59 1.98
N THR A 265 18.84 4.15 0.77
CA THR A 265 17.93 3.01 0.53
C THR A 265 18.51 1.72 1.10
N ALA A 266 19.82 1.48 0.93
CA ALA A 266 20.50 0.32 1.50
C ALA A 266 20.59 0.37 3.02
N ALA A 267 20.78 1.56 3.60
CA ALA A 267 20.85 1.74 5.06
C ALA A 267 19.47 1.66 5.74
N GLY A 268 18.40 2.08 5.05
CA GLY A 268 17.04 2.12 5.60
C GLY A 268 16.81 3.22 6.65
N HIS A 269 17.83 3.99 7.02
CA HIS A 269 17.78 5.14 7.92
C HIS A 269 18.95 6.10 7.63
N GLY A 270 18.90 7.31 8.19
CA GLY A 270 19.99 8.27 8.14
C GLY A 270 19.78 9.45 7.19
N ARG A 271 20.87 10.21 6.98
CA ARG A 271 20.88 11.48 6.25
C ARG A 271 22.16 11.60 5.42
N GLU A 272 22.01 11.98 4.16
CA GLU A 272 23.11 12.36 3.27
C GLU A 272 23.03 13.86 2.99
N VAL A 273 24.19 14.53 2.88
CA VAL A 273 24.26 15.94 2.53
C VAL A 273 25.39 16.14 1.52
N PHE A 274 25.09 16.79 0.41
CA PHE A 274 26.08 17.12 -0.61
C PHE A 274 25.75 18.47 -1.27
N ALA A 275 26.75 19.05 -1.92
CA ALA A 275 26.55 20.22 -2.76
C ALA A 275 26.25 19.76 -4.18
N ALA A 276 25.29 20.39 -4.83
CA ALA A 276 24.89 20.14 -6.21
C ALA A 276 24.92 21.45 -7.00
N VAL A 277 25.25 21.37 -8.28
CA VAL A 277 25.22 22.54 -9.18
C VAL A 277 24.21 22.27 -10.28
N ARG A 278 23.29 23.22 -10.52
CA ARG A 278 22.34 23.18 -11.64
C ARG A 278 22.29 24.55 -12.30
N GLY A 279 22.78 24.64 -13.53
CA GLY A 279 23.07 25.92 -14.18
C GLY A 279 24.13 26.70 -13.39
N ASP A 280 23.88 27.99 -13.16
CA ASP A 280 24.80 28.88 -12.41
C ASP A 280 24.54 28.88 -10.90
N ARG A 281 23.68 27.99 -10.40
CA ARG A 281 23.26 27.96 -8.99
C ARG A 281 23.82 26.73 -8.29
N THR A 282 24.42 26.95 -7.14
CA THR A 282 24.85 25.90 -6.21
C THR A 282 23.77 25.70 -5.15
N PHE A 283 23.43 24.44 -4.91
CA PHE A 283 22.43 24.02 -3.94
C PHE A 283 23.08 23.11 -2.92
N ARG A 284 22.66 23.24 -1.66
CA ARG A 284 22.93 22.22 -0.66
C ARG A 284 21.77 21.23 -0.68
N VAL A 285 22.03 19.98 -1.04
CA VAL A 285 21.02 18.93 -1.06
C VAL A 285 21.14 18.14 0.22
N THR A 286 20.06 18.09 0.98
CA THR A 286 19.90 17.15 2.09
C THR A 286 18.99 16.02 1.62
N LEU A 287 19.36 14.77 1.84
CA LEU A 287 18.46 13.63 1.70
C LEU A 287 18.30 13.01 3.08
N SER A 288 17.09 12.64 3.47
CA SER A 288 16.84 11.99 4.76
C SER A 288 15.70 11.00 4.65
N VAL A 289 15.83 9.85 5.30
CA VAL A 289 14.75 8.89 5.42
C VAL A 289 13.71 9.46 6.39
N LEU A 290 12.44 9.52 5.96
CA LEU A 290 11.35 9.90 6.85
C LEU A 290 10.96 8.64 7.63
N GLU A 291 11.30 8.61 8.92
CA GLU A 291 10.70 7.66 9.83
C GLU A 291 9.26 8.10 10.08
N THR A 292 8.28 7.37 9.56
CA THR A 292 6.90 7.52 10.00
C THR A 292 6.87 7.13 11.47
N SER A 293 6.52 8.08 12.33
CA SER A 293 6.44 7.90 13.77
C SER A 293 5.34 6.92 14.15
N GLU A 294 5.59 5.62 14.00
CA GLU A 294 4.90 4.57 14.75
C GLU A 294 5.74 4.11 15.96
N ARG A 295 6.90 4.73 16.22
CA ARG A 295 7.83 4.34 17.31
C ARG A 295 7.84 5.21 18.56
N SER A 296 7.00 6.24 18.70
CA SER A 296 6.90 7.01 19.96
C SER A 296 5.72 6.58 20.82
N CYS A 297 5.72 5.33 21.25
CA CYS A 297 5.06 4.88 22.49
C CYS A 297 5.78 3.65 23.09
N GLU A 298 7.10 3.52 22.89
CA GLU A 298 7.93 2.56 23.63
C GLU A 298 8.71 3.30 24.71
N ASN A 299 8.00 3.70 25.77
CA ASN A 299 8.49 3.92 27.13
C ASN A 299 7.35 4.58 27.89
N GLY A 300 6.49 3.77 28.51
CA GLY A 300 5.26 4.20 29.15
C GLY A 300 5.48 5.32 30.17
N ASN A 301 5.23 6.57 29.74
CA ASN A 301 4.90 7.68 30.62
C ASN A 301 4.26 8.84 29.85
N CYS A 302 3.03 8.65 29.35
CA CYS A 302 2.19 9.77 28.94
C CYS A 302 1.37 10.23 30.15
N GLY A 303 1.99 11.06 30.99
CA GLY A 303 1.27 11.82 32.02
C GLY A 303 0.50 12.97 31.37
N TYR A 304 -0.82 12.96 31.52
CA TYR A 304 -1.67 14.13 31.25
C TYR A 304 -1.41 15.22 32.29
N PRO A 305 -1.27 16.51 31.91
CA PRO A 305 -1.63 17.59 32.79
C PRO A 305 -3.10 17.95 32.59
N GLY A 306 -3.88 17.81 33.67
CA GLY A 306 -5.12 18.55 33.99
C GLY A 306 -6.23 18.63 32.95
#